data_AF-A0AAJ2PNR5-F1
#
_entry.id   AF-A0AAJ2PNR5-F1
#
_cell.length_a   1.000
_cell.length_b   1.000
_cell.length_c   1.000
_cell.angle_alpha   90.00
_cell.angle_beta   90.00
_cell.angle_gamma   90.00
#
_symmetry.space_group_name_H-M   'P 1'
#
loop_
_entity.id
_entity.type
_entity.pdbx_description
1 polymer ?
#
loop_
_entity_poly.entity_id
_entity_poly.type
_entity_poly.pdbx_seq_one_letter_code
_entity_poly.pdbx_strand_id
1 'polypeptide(L)'
;MTAHAVRRRLPRRSPEETRALMLEAATKLVCAGTSDTSEAAVSAALAHIRVKRVTEEATRIMRERLGDDTAPAITTGSIYQIWPAQADFQADLLFHLTSRQAELVPGLPESVRRFKEAVGSGTTWQEALNDVLRDNHENHRVDPIYRVLLGFYASAANPRVRDALGHYGESFTEVACEAYQALLDAYGLRMREPYKVEHLATTIAALLDGFHMRWIAGHSNLEDPEGEDGWSLATRAAVMVFDQYTEPA
;
A
#
# COMPACT_ATOMS: atom_id res chain seq x y z
N MET A 1 19.90 17.17 52.37
CA MET A 1 19.76 15.79 51.86
C MET A 1 19.33 15.86 50.41
N THR A 2 20.28 15.76 49.48
CA THR A 2 20.04 15.79 48.03
C THR A 2 19.52 14.43 47.57
N ALA A 3 18.27 14.39 47.13
CA ALA A 3 17.67 13.19 46.55
C ALA A 3 18.37 12.86 45.23
N HIS A 4 19.11 11.76 45.20
CA HIS A 4 19.65 11.20 43.96
C HIS A 4 18.49 10.69 43.11
N ALA A 5 18.20 11.39 42.01
CA ALA A 5 17.36 10.86 40.95
C ALA A 5 18.06 9.62 40.35
N VAL A 6 17.54 8.45 40.67
CA VAL A 6 17.96 7.19 40.05
C VAL A 6 17.57 7.28 38.57
N ARG A 7 18.52 7.62 37.71
CA ARG A 7 18.38 7.47 36.25
C ARG A 7 18.08 6.01 35.96
N ARG A 8 16.80 5.69 35.75
CA ARG A 8 16.36 4.37 35.31
C ARG A 8 17.03 4.12 33.95
N ARG A 9 18.04 3.24 33.93
CA ARG A 9 18.69 2.83 32.68
C ARG A 9 17.62 2.13 31.86
N LEU A 10 17.17 2.78 30.78
CA LEU A 10 16.27 2.16 29.82
C LEU A 10 16.91 0.86 29.31
N PRO A 11 16.14 -0.23 29.17
CA PRO A 11 16.63 -1.45 28.54
C PRO A 11 17.27 -1.11 27.19
N ARG A 12 18.44 -1.70 26.89
CA ARG A 12 19.06 -1.52 25.58
C ARG A 12 18.15 -2.16 24.54
N ARG A 13 17.59 -1.34 23.65
CA ARG A 13 16.80 -1.82 22.51
C ARG A 13 17.63 -2.80 21.68
N SER A 14 17.00 -3.86 21.21
CA SER A 14 17.60 -4.76 20.24
C SER A 14 17.78 -4.06 18.89
N PRO A 15 18.66 -4.59 18.01
CA PRO A 15 18.75 -4.11 16.63
C PRO A 15 17.42 -4.19 15.88
N GLU A 16 16.62 -5.23 16.11
CA GLU A 16 15.30 -5.42 15.49
C GLU A 16 14.26 -4.40 15.98
N GLU A 17 14.21 -4.14 17.28
CA GLU A 17 13.33 -3.10 17.85
C GLU A 17 13.70 -1.71 17.31
N THR A 18 15.00 -1.47 17.14
CA THR A 18 15.49 -0.23 16.54
C THR A 18 15.11 -0.15 15.06
N ARG A 19 15.27 -1.24 14.29
CA ARG A 19 14.85 -1.32 12.90
C ARG A 19 13.36 -1.03 12.74
N ALA A 20 12.50 -1.69 13.52
CA ALA A 20 11.06 -1.52 13.47
C ALA A 20 10.63 -0.07 13.77
N LEU A 21 11.16 0.53 14.84
CA LEU A 21 10.86 1.92 15.21
C LEU A 21 11.31 2.92 14.13
N MET A 22 12.45 2.66 13.50
CA MET A 22 12.98 3.51 12.43
C MET A 22 12.12 3.43 11.16
N LEU A 23 11.67 2.23 10.77
CA LEU A 23 10.77 2.03 9.64
C LEU A 23 9.39 2.66 9.88
N GLU A 24 8.89 2.58 11.11
CA GLU A 24 7.65 3.25 11.53
C GLU A 24 7.76 4.77 11.40
N ALA A 25 8.81 5.36 11.97
CA ALA A 25 9.06 6.81 11.89
C ALA A 25 9.20 7.27 10.44
N ALA A 26 9.90 6.49 9.61
CA ALA A 26 10.09 6.79 8.21
C ALA A 26 8.76 6.77 7.45
N THR A 27 7.96 5.71 7.63
CA THR A 27 6.63 5.57 7.03
C THR A 27 5.76 6.78 7.35
N LYS A 28 5.71 7.19 8.62
CA LYS A 28 4.95 8.37 9.05
C LYS A 28 5.40 9.65 8.35
N LEU A 29 6.70 9.84 8.16
CA LEU A 29 7.24 10.99 7.43
C LEU A 29 6.89 10.95 5.93
N VAL A 30 6.93 9.78 5.29
CA VAL A 30 6.59 9.68 3.86
C VAL A 30 5.11 9.98 3.64
N CYS A 31 4.24 9.36 4.45
CA CYS A 31 2.80 9.54 4.35
C CYS A 31 2.37 10.99 4.65
N ALA A 32 3.04 11.67 5.59
CA ALA A 32 2.80 13.09 5.83
C ALA A 32 3.18 13.94 4.61
N GLY A 33 4.28 13.61 3.93
CA GLY A 33 4.72 14.31 2.72
C GLY A 33 3.76 14.18 1.54
N THR A 34 3.10 13.03 1.36
CA THR A 34 2.12 12.82 0.27
C THR A 34 0.82 13.60 0.41
N SER A 35 0.57 14.17 1.58
CA SER A 35 -0.63 14.96 1.88
C SER A 35 -0.32 16.45 2.04
N ASP A 36 0.94 16.85 1.87
CA ASP A 36 1.37 18.25 1.94
C ASP A 36 0.96 18.98 0.65
N THR A 37 0.10 19.99 0.78
CA THR A 37 -0.39 20.83 -0.33
C THR A 37 0.29 22.19 -0.38
N SER A 38 1.28 22.43 0.48
CA SER A 38 2.02 23.69 0.52
C SER A 38 2.97 23.86 -0.67
N GLU A 39 3.41 25.09 -0.96
CA GLU A 39 4.45 25.32 -1.98
C GLU A 39 5.76 24.57 -1.65
N ALA A 40 6.00 24.26 -0.37
CA ALA A 40 7.13 23.43 0.04
C ALA A 40 7.00 21.97 -0.42
N ALA A 41 5.79 21.47 -0.70
CA ALA A 41 5.54 20.13 -1.21
C ALA A 41 6.15 19.92 -2.61
N VAL A 42 6.13 20.96 -3.47
CA VAL A 42 6.78 20.93 -4.80
C VAL A 42 8.29 20.75 -4.66
N SER A 43 8.90 21.38 -3.65
CA SER A 43 10.32 21.21 -3.34
C SER A 43 10.61 19.89 -2.60
N ALA A 44 9.64 19.36 -1.86
CA ALA A 44 9.76 18.12 -1.06
C ALA A 44 9.59 16.84 -1.88
N ALA A 45 8.82 16.89 -2.98
CA ALA A 45 8.68 15.79 -3.95
C ALA A 45 10.03 15.33 -4.52
N LEU A 46 11.04 16.21 -4.49
CA LEU A 46 12.42 15.94 -4.91
C LEU A 46 13.40 15.77 -3.74
N ALA A 47 12.97 15.99 -2.50
CA ALA A 47 13.82 15.99 -1.30
C ALA A 47 13.65 14.68 -0.52
N HIS A 48 14.29 13.62 -1.03
CA HIS A 48 14.33 12.29 -0.44
C HIS A 48 14.44 12.27 1.11
N ILE A 49 13.69 11.35 1.73
CA ILE A 49 13.69 11.03 3.16
C ILE A 49 15.14 10.91 3.66
N ARG A 50 15.53 11.84 4.55
CA ARG A 50 16.89 11.88 5.12
C ARG A 50 16.92 11.19 6.46
N VAL A 51 17.94 10.37 6.69
CA VAL A 51 18.20 9.63 7.94
C VAL A 51 18.06 10.52 9.18
N LYS A 52 18.55 11.77 9.11
CA LYS A 52 18.43 12.74 10.21
C LYS A 52 16.99 13.04 10.62
N ARG A 53 16.08 13.26 9.66
CA ARG A 53 14.67 13.52 9.99
C ARG A 53 14.00 12.28 10.59
N VAL A 54 14.36 11.09 10.09
CA VAL A 54 13.85 9.84 10.64
C VAL A 54 14.33 9.63 12.08
N THR A 55 15.59 9.95 12.42
CA THR A 55 16.06 9.88 13.82
C THR A 55 15.31 10.83 14.76
N GLU A 56 15.01 12.03 14.29
CA GLU A 56 14.26 13.03 15.06
C GLU A 56 12.83 12.53 15.34
N GLU A 57 12.16 12.02 14.32
CA GLU A 57 10.80 11.47 14.46
C GLU A 57 10.77 10.18 15.30
N ALA A 58 11.72 9.27 15.11
CA ALA A 58 11.83 8.05 15.91
C ALA A 58 12.10 8.36 17.39
N THR A 59 12.90 9.40 17.67
CA THR A 59 13.11 9.91 19.03
C THR A 59 11.81 10.42 19.63
N ARG A 60 11.01 11.16 18.86
CA ARG A 60 9.72 11.67 19.30
C ARG A 60 8.74 10.55 19.64
N ILE A 61 8.53 9.59 18.73
CA ILE A 61 7.65 8.43 18.94
C ILE A 61 8.07 7.64 20.19
N MET A 62 9.37 7.43 20.36
CA MET A 62 9.90 6.73 21.52
C MET A 62 9.61 7.48 22.83
N ARG A 63 9.84 8.80 22.88
CA ARG A 63 9.57 9.63 24.07
C ARG A 63 8.10 9.66 24.43
N GLU A 64 7.24 9.81 23.43
CA GLU A 64 5.78 9.74 23.58
C GLU A 64 5.35 8.39 24.19
N ARG A 65 5.86 7.27 23.66
CA ARG A 65 5.57 5.92 24.19
C ARG A 65 6.03 5.69 25.62
N LEU A 66 7.15 6.30 26.00
CA LEU A 66 7.72 6.18 27.34
C LEU A 66 7.11 7.16 28.35
N GLY A 67 6.41 8.20 27.89
CA GLY A 67 5.98 9.31 28.73
C GLY A 67 7.15 10.08 29.35
N ASP A 68 8.31 10.07 28.70
CA ASP A 68 9.56 10.68 29.20
C ASP A 68 10.26 11.48 28.10
N ASP A 69 10.02 12.80 28.09
CA ASP A 69 10.64 13.74 27.14
C ASP A 69 12.16 13.88 27.32
N THR A 70 12.69 13.43 28.47
CA THR A 70 14.13 13.47 28.77
C THR A 70 14.87 12.23 28.30
N ALA A 71 14.16 11.23 27.77
CA ALA A 71 14.77 10.00 27.28
C ALA A 71 15.83 10.31 26.19
N PRO A 72 16.96 9.59 26.18
CA PRO A 72 18.06 9.84 25.24
C PRO A 72 17.62 9.76 23.79
N ALA A 73 18.06 10.71 22.96
CA ALA A 73 17.73 10.71 21.54
C ALA A 73 18.34 9.51 20.80
N ILE A 74 17.65 9.06 19.76
CA ILE A 74 18.17 8.06 18.83
C ILE A 74 19.27 8.72 18.00
N THR A 75 20.44 8.09 17.96
CA THR A 75 21.58 8.62 17.23
C THR A 75 21.61 8.08 15.80
N THR A 76 22.19 8.85 14.88
CA THR A 76 22.49 8.35 13.53
C THR A 76 23.46 7.17 13.57
N GLY A 77 24.36 7.11 14.57
CA GLY A 77 25.28 5.98 14.77
C GLY A 77 24.57 4.64 14.97
N SER A 78 23.44 4.60 15.69
CA SER A 78 22.65 3.37 15.84
C SER A 78 22.00 2.90 14.54
N ILE A 79 21.84 3.77 13.54
CA ILE A 79 21.28 3.42 12.23
C ILE A 79 22.33 2.75 11.36
N TYR A 80 23.55 3.29 11.33
CA TYR A 80 24.64 2.72 10.53
C TYR A 80 25.10 1.33 10.98
N GLN A 81 24.73 0.92 12.21
CA GLN A 81 24.91 -0.46 12.67
C GLN A 81 23.91 -1.45 12.04
N ILE A 82 22.76 -0.96 11.55
CA ILE A 82 21.70 -1.77 10.92
C ILE A 82 21.80 -1.65 9.40
N TRP A 83 21.93 -0.43 8.89
CA TRP A 83 22.04 -0.12 7.47
C TRP A 83 23.35 0.62 7.20
N PRO A 84 24.37 -0.03 6.62
CA PRO A 84 25.67 0.59 6.36
C PRO A 84 25.60 1.86 5.50
N ALA A 85 24.63 1.94 4.58
CA ALA A 85 24.37 3.12 3.77
C ALA A 85 22.90 3.58 3.80
N GLN A 86 22.66 4.85 3.47
CA GLN A 86 21.32 5.42 3.34
C GLN A 86 20.48 4.68 2.27
N ALA A 87 21.12 4.21 1.19
CA ALA A 87 20.44 3.45 0.14
C ALA A 87 19.97 2.07 0.63
N ASP A 88 20.61 1.48 1.64
CA ASP A 88 20.20 0.21 2.22
C ASP A 88 18.97 0.40 3.12
N PHE A 89 18.96 1.48 3.91
CA PHE A 89 17.78 1.90 4.66
C PHE A 89 16.58 2.22 3.74
N GLN A 90 16.82 2.94 2.64
CA GLN A 90 15.76 3.31 1.69
C GLN A 90 15.18 2.08 0.96
N ALA A 91 16.03 1.11 0.57
CA ALA A 91 15.57 -0.14 0.00
C ALA A 91 14.71 -0.93 1.02
N ASP A 92 15.17 -1.02 2.26
CA ASP A 92 14.45 -1.72 3.32
C ASP A 92 13.11 -1.06 3.67
N LEU A 93 13.07 0.28 3.67
CA LEU A 93 11.83 1.03 3.78
C LEU A 93 10.87 0.75 2.64
N LEU A 94 11.38 0.66 1.40
CA LEU A 94 10.56 0.34 0.24
C LEU A 94 9.91 -1.05 0.40
N PHE A 95 10.70 -2.07 0.75
CA PHE A 95 10.18 -3.41 1.05
C PHE A 95 9.15 -3.39 2.18
N HIS A 96 9.39 -2.65 3.26
CA HIS A 96 8.44 -2.51 4.35
C HIS A 96 7.11 -1.89 3.90
N LEU A 97 7.14 -0.83 3.09
CA LEU A 97 5.94 -0.18 2.58
C LEU A 97 5.17 -1.10 1.62
N THR A 98 5.87 -1.80 0.72
CA THR A 98 5.25 -2.74 -0.21
C THR A 98 4.61 -3.93 0.49
N SER A 99 5.24 -4.49 1.52
CA SER A 99 4.65 -5.62 2.25
C SER A 99 3.40 -5.19 3.02
N ARG A 100 3.39 -3.97 3.58
CA ARG A 100 2.19 -3.42 4.21
C ARG A 100 1.06 -3.17 3.22
N GLN A 101 1.39 -2.76 1.99
CA GLN A 101 0.38 -2.56 0.95
C GLN A 101 -0.16 -3.88 0.37
N ALA A 102 0.67 -4.93 0.33
CA ALA A 102 0.25 -6.23 -0.19
C ALA A 102 -0.86 -6.88 0.66
N GLU A 103 -1.10 -6.37 1.87
CA GLU A 103 -2.27 -6.71 2.68
C GLU A 103 -3.54 -6.10 2.02
N LEU A 104 -4.21 -6.87 1.14
CA LEU A 104 -5.45 -6.46 0.48
C LEU A 104 -6.53 -6.04 1.48
N VAL A 105 -7.33 -5.03 1.10
CA VAL A 105 -8.55 -4.61 1.81
C VAL A 105 -9.72 -4.54 0.82
N PRO A 106 -10.74 -5.41 0.95
CA PRO A 106 -10.83 -6.50 1.92
C PRO A 106 -9.78 -7.59 1.68
N GLY A 107 -9.34 -8.22 2.76
CA GLY A 107 -8.46 -9.39 2.65
C GLY A 107 -9.16 -10.55 1.95
N LEU A 108 -8.38 -11.46 1.36
CA LEU A 108 -8.89 -12.60 0.60
C LEU A 108 -10.02 -13.39 1.30
N PRO A 109 -9.96 -13.76 2.60
CA PRO A 109 -11.04 -14.50 3.25
C PRO A 109 -12.38 -13.75 3.23
N GLU A 110 -12.33 -12.42 3.34
CA GLU A 110 -13.49 -11.56 3.33
C GLU A 110 -14.08 -11.42 1.92
N SER A 111 -13.24 -11.26 0.89
CA SER A 111 -13.70 -11.27 -0.51
C SER A 111 -14.36 -12.61 -0.87
N VAL A 112 -13.76 -13.73 -0.49
CA VAL A 112 -14.35 -15.07 -0.71
C VAL A 112 -15.70 -15.23 0.00
N ARG A 113 -15.83 -14.73 1.23
CA ARG A 113 -17.10 -14.73 1.98
C ARG A 113 -18.16 -13.92 1.25
N ARG A 114 -17.83 -12.70 0.81
CA ARG A 114 -18.73 -11.80 0.06
C ARG A 114 -19.22 -12.43 -1.23
N PHE A 115 -18.36 -13.10 -2.00
CA PHE A 115 -18.78 -13.79 -3.23
C PHE A 115 -19.79 -14.91 -2.95
N LYS A 116 -19.57 -15.72 -1.89
CA LYS A 116 -20.53 -16.79 -1.51
C LYS A 116 -21.88 -16.22 -1.08
N GLU A 117 -21.88 -15.13 -0.34
CA GLU A 117 -23.11 -14.44 0.09
C GLU A 117 -23.87 -13.83 -1.10
N ALA A 118 -23.14 -13.20 -2.03
CA ALA A 118 -23.70 -12.63 -3.25
C ALA A 118 -24.40 -13.68 -4.13
N VAL A 119 -23.79 -14.87 -4.26
CA VAL A 119 -24.44 -16.00 -4.94
C VAL A 119 -25.73 -16.41 -4.21
N GLY A 120 -25.69 -16.50 -2.88
CA GLY A 120 -26.86 -16.84 -2.06
C GLY A 120 -28.01 -15.84 -2.14
N SER A 121 -27.73 -14.56 -2.39
CA SER A 121 -28.72 -13.50 -2.58
C SER A 121 -29.19 -13.32 -4.02
N GLY A 122 -28.65 -14.07 -4.98
CA GLY A 122 -28.96 -13.92 -6.40
C GLY A 122 -28.34 -12.68 -7.05
N THR A 123 -27.34 -12.08 -6.42
CA THR A 123 -26.56 -10.96 -6.95
C THR A 123 -25.72 -11.42 -8.13
N THR A 124 -25.66 -10.61 -9.18
CA THR A 124 -24.89 -10.95 -10.40
C THR A 124 -23.38 -10.91 -10.13
N TRP A 125 -22.58 -11.61 -10.95
CA TRP A 125 -21.12 -11.57 -10.80
C TRP A 125 -20.56 -10.16 -11.03
N GLN A 126 -21.20 -9.37 -11.90
CA GLN A 126 -20.84 -7.98 -12.19
C GLN A 126 -20.97 -7.12 -10.94
N GLU A 127 -22.10 -7.23 -10.25
CA GLU A 127 -22.35 -6.49 -9.00
C GLU A 127 -21.41 -6.94 -7.89
N ALA A 128 -21.18 -8.25 -7.75
CA ALA A 128 -20.25 -8.80 -6.75
C ALA A 128 -18.80 -8.34 -6.99
N LEU A 129 -18.37 -8.32 -8.26
CA LEU A 129 -17.04 -7.80 -8.63
C LEU A 129 -16.95 -6.29 -8.39
N ASN A 130 -17.95 -5.51 -8.83
CA ASN A 130 -17.98 -4.06 -8.60
C ASN A 130 -17.90 -3.74 -7.12
N ASP A 131 -18.63 -4.47 -6.27
CA ASP A 131 -18.66 -4.24 -4.83
C ASP A 131 -17.28 -4.41 -4.17
N VAL A 132 -16.53 -5.46 -4.53
CA VAL A 132 -15.16 -5.67 -4.04
C VAL A 132 -14.18 -4.65 -4.62
N LEU A 133 -14.27 -4.35 -5.92
CA LEU A 133 -13.37 -3.41 -6.57
C LEU A 133 -13.59 -1.96 -6.10
N ARG A 134 -14.84 -1.57 -5.83
CA ARG A 134 -15.19 -0.27 -5.27
C ARG A 134 -14.55 -0.09 -3.90
N ASP A 135 -14.71 -1.07 -3.01
CA ASP A 135 -14.12 -1.02 -1.67
C ASP A 135 -12.58 -0.90 -1.75
N ASN A 136 -11.94 -1.73 -2.57
CA ASN A 136 -10.50 -1.62 -2.84
C ASN A 136 -10.11 -0.23 -3.41
N HIS A 137 -10.90 0.32 -4.34
CA HIS A 137 -10.67 1.65 -4.91
C HIS A 137 -10.83 2.77 -3.88
N GLU A 138 -11.86 2.71 -3.03
CA GLU A 138 -12.10 3.69 -1.97
C GLU A 138 -11.00 3.67 -0.91
N ASN A 139 -10.52 2.48 -0.53
CA ASN A 139 -9.42 2.31 0.40
C ASN A 139 -8.11 2.89 -0.18
N HIS A 140 -7.77 2.56 -1.42
CA HIS A 140 -6.57 3.09 -2.08
C HIS A 140 -6.59 4.61 -2.28
N ARG A 141 -7.76 5.22 -2.49
CA ARG A 141 -7.87 6.69 -2.60
C ARG A 141 -7.40 7.44 -1.37
N VAL A 142 -7.66 6.91 -0.19
CA VAL A 142 -7.31 7.54 1.09
C VAL A 142 -5.99 7.04 1.67
N ASP A 143 -5.43 5.98 1.10
CA ASP A 143 -4.19 5.37 1.56
C ASP A 143 -2.93 6.14 1.08
N PRO A 144 -2.19 6.80 2.00
CA PRO A 144 -0.97 7.49 1.63
C PRO A 144 0.17 6.54 1.23
N ILE A 145 0.20 5.29 1.71
CA ILE A 145 1.24 4.31 1.34
C ILE A 145 1.10 3.97 -0.14
N TYR A 146 -0.12 3.70 -0.59
CA TYR A 146 -0.40 3.47 -2.00
C TYR A 146 0.08 4.62 -2.91
N ARG A 147 -0.14 5.89 -2.51
CA ARG A 147 0.36 7.06 -3.27
C ARG A 147 1.88 7.10 -3.36
N VAL A 148 2.57 6.77 -2.27
CA VAL A 148 4.03 6.67 -2.25
C VAL A 148 4.50 5.61 -3.24
N LEU A 149 3.84 4.45 -3.25
CA LEU A 149 4.17 3.33 -4.15
C LEU A 149 4.00 3.71 -5.62
N LEU A 150 2.90 4.39 -5.97
CA LEU A 150 2.69 4.90 -7.33
C LEU A 150 3.85 5.82 -7.77
N GLY A 151 4.40 6.63 -6.87
CA GLY A 151 5.57 7.48 -7.14
C GLY A 151 6.84 6.70 -7.45
N PHE A 152 7.02 5.49 -6.90
CA PHE A 152 8.22 4.69 -7.14
C PHE A 152 8.30 4.09 -8.55
N TYR A 153 7.19 3.95 -9.27
CA TYR A 153 7.22 3.51 -10.67
C TYR A 153 8.08 4.43 -11.55
N ALA A 154 8.11 5.74 -11.28
CA ALA A 154 8.97 6.68 -11.99
C ALA A 154 10.48 6.41 -11.77
N SER A 155 10.83 5.70 -10.70
CA SER A 155 12.21 5.35 -10.32
C SER A 155 12.56 3.88 -10.61
N ALA A 156 11.70 3.13 -11.32
CA ALA A 156 11.88 1.70 -11.60
C ALA A 156 13.12 1.36 -12.45
N ALA A 157 13.81 2.36 -13.03
CA ALA A 157 15.11 2.16 -13.65
C ALA A 157 16.19 1.71 -12.65
N ASN A 158 16.03 2.04 -11.36
CA ASN A 158 16.91 1.54 -10.30
C ASN A 158 16.56 0.08 -9.97
N PRO A 159 17.53 -0.86 -10.04
CA PRO A 159 17.26 -2.28 -9.76
C PRO A 159 16.63 -2.54 -8.40
N ARG A 160 17.07 -1.86 -7.33
CA ARG A 160 16.51 -2.06 -6.00
C ARG A 160 15.05 -1.61 -5.89
N VAL A 161 14.69 -0.55 -6.62
CA VAL A 161 13.29 -0.08 -6.69
C VAL A 161 12.45 -1.06 -7.48
N ARG A 162 12.97 -1.54 -8.61
CA ARG A 162 12.31 -2.57 -9.41
C ARG A 162 12.11 -3.87 -8.64
N ASP A 163 13.10 -4.32 -7.87
CA ASP A 163 13.01 -5.56 -7.10
C ASP A 163 11.92 -5.47 -6.01
N ALA A 164 11.82 -4.34 -5.31
CA ALA A 164 10.79 -4.16 -4.30
C ALA A 164 9.39 -3.99 -4.91
N LEU A 165 9.27 -3.26 -6.04
CA LEU A 165 8.01 -3.21 -6.80
C LEU A 165 7.62 -4.58 -7.37
N GLY A 166 8.61 -5.39 -7.78
CA GLY A 166 8.41 -6.77 -8.22
C GLY A 166 7.88 -7.64 -7.08
N HIS A 167 8.49 -7.56 -5.90
CA HIS A 167 8.02 -8.27 -4.70
C HIS A 167 6.59 -7.88 -4.33
N TYR A 168 6.25 -6.59 -4.36
CA TYR A 168 4.87 -6.12 -4.20
C TYR A 168 3.93 -6.75 -5.23
N GLY A 169 4.29 -6.66 -6.51
CA GLY A 169 3.49 -7.16 -7.61
C GLY A 169 3.25 -8.66 -7.51
N GLU A 170 4.25 -9.45 -7.15
CA GLU A 170 4.14 -10.90 -6.95
C GLU A 170 3.17 -11.23 -5.81
N SER A 171 3.37 -10.64 -4.62
CA SER A 171 2.49 -10.90 -3.46
C SER A 171 1.05 -10.42 -3.70
N PHE A 172 0.87 -9.23 -4.30
CA PHE A 172 -0.46 -8.73 -4.64
C PHE A 172 -1.14 -9.60 -5.70
N THR A 173 -0.41 -9.99 -6.75
CA THR A 173 -0.97 -10.79 -7.86
C THR A 173 -1.39 -12.17 -7.37
N GLU A 174 -0.63 -12.82 -6.50
CA GLU A 174 -0.98 -14.11 -5.92
C GLU A 174 -2.34 -14.05 -5.21
N VAL A 175 -2.51 -13.09 -4.30
CA VAL A 175 -3.76 -12.92 -3.55
C VAL A 175 -4.93 -12.49 -4.46
N ALA A 176 -4.67 -11.61 -5.44
CA ALA A 176 -5.68 -11.20 -6.41
C ALA A 176 -6.13 -12.37 -7.29
N CYS A 177 -5.19 -13.24 -7.72
CA CYS A 177 -5.50 -14.44 -8.48
C CYS A 177 -6.40 -15.40 -7.68
N GLU A 178 -6.11 -15.60 -6.40
CA GLU A 178 -6.98 -16.42 -5.53
C GLU A 178 -8.39 -15.82 -5.40
N ALA A 179 -8.50 -14.49 -5.27
CA ALA A 179 -9.80 -13.82 -5.19
C ALA A 179 -10.59 -13.95 -6.51
N TYR A 180 -9.94 -13.76 -7.66
CA TYR A 180 -10.61 -13.92 -8.96
C TYR A 180 -10.98 -15.38 -9.21
N GLN A 181 -10.14 -16.35 -8.84
CA GLN A 181 -10.49 -17.76 -8.96
C GLN A 181 -11.72 -18.10 -8.11
N ALA A 182 -11.80 -17.58 -6.88
CA ALA A 182 -12.97 -17.78 -6.02
C ALA A 182 -14.25 -17.18 -6.61
N LEU A 183 -14.16 -16.01 -7.27
CA LEU A 183 -15.29 -15.41 -7.98
C LEU A 183 -15.71 -16.27 -9.19
N LEU A 184 -14.74 -16.74 -9.99
CA LEU A 184 -15.00 -17.61 -11.13
C LEU A 184 -15.73 -18.89 -10.70
N ASP A 185 -15.21 -19.56 -9.68
CA ASP A 185 -15.79 -20.80 -9.13
C ASP A 185 -17.20 -20.58 -8.58
N ALA A 186 -17.42 -19.45 -7.88
CA ALA A 186 -18.71 -19.12 -7.28
C ALA A 186 -19.81 -18.91 -8.34
N TYR A 187 -19.46 -18.39 -9.51
CA TYR A 187 -20.40 -18.05 -10.58
C TYR A 187 -20.39 -19.01 -11.77
N GLY A 188 -19.64 -20.11 -11.70
CA GLY A 188 -19.55 -21.09 -12.79
C GLY A 188 -18.93 -20.52 -14.06
N LEU A 189 -17.90 -19.68 -13.89
CA LEU A 189 -17.13 -19.06 -14.97
C LEU A 189 -15.75 -19.73 -15.05
N ARG A 190 -15.10 -19.59 -16.21
CA ARG A 190 -13.69 -19.95 -16.41
C ARG A 190 -13.00 -18.89 -17.27
N MET A 191 -11.66 -18.90 -17.23
CA MET A 191 -10.86 -18.09 -18.13
C MET A 191 -11.06 -18.55 -19.58
N ARG A 192 -11.18 -17.59 -20.50
CA ARG A 192 -11.19 -17.83 -21.94
C ARG A 192 -9.77 -18.02 -22.45
N GLU A 193 -9.52 -19.04 -23.26
CA GLU A 193 -8.21 -19.23 -23.90
C GLU A 193 -7.87 -18.06 -24.87
N PRO A 194 -6.61 -17.57 -24.92
CA PRO A 194 -5.41 -18.04 -24.23
C PRO A 194 -5.12 -17.31 -22.89
N TYR A 195 -6.12 -16.68 -22.29
CA TYR A 195 -5.96 -15.89 -21.08
C TYR A 195 -5.84 -16.76 -19.83
N LYS A 196 -5.15 -16.22 -18.83
CA LYS A 196 -4.95 -16.83 -17.51
C LYS A 196 -5.37 -15.84 -16.43
N VAL A 197 -5.62 -16.33 -15.22
CA VAL A 197 -6.04 -15.49 -14.10
C VAL A 197 -5.00 -14.40 -13.79
N GLU A 198 -3.71 -14.68 -13.99
CA GLU A 198 -2.63 -13.72 -13.83
C GLU A 198 -2.73 -12.57 -14.85
N HIS A 199 -3.16 -12.86 -16.08
CA HIS A 199 -3.39 -11.82 -17.08
C HIS A 199 -4.55 -10.91 -16.66
N LEU A 200 -5.62 -11.49 -16.12
CA LEU A 200 -6.76 -10.74 -15.59
C LEU A 200 -6.34 -9.84 -14.42
N ALA A 201 -5.68 -10.42 -13.43
CA ALA A 201 -5.22 -9.70 -12.24
C ALA A 201 -4.28 -8.54 -12.60
N THR A 202 -3.30 -8.80 -13.46
CA THR A 202 -2.36 -7.78 -13.93
C THR A 202 -3.08 -6.67 -14.70
N THR A 203 -4.04 -7.02 -15.57
CA THR A 203 -4.76 -6.05 -16.39
C THR A 203 -5.65 -5.15 -15.53
N ILE A 204 -6.41 -5.73 -14.59
CA ILE A 204 -7.25 -4.95 -13.68
C ILE A 204 -6.39 -4.08 -12.76
N ALA A 205 -5.28 -4.61 -12.21
CA ALA A 205 -4.36 -3.82 -11.37
C ALA A 205 -3.80 -2.60 -12.13
N ALA A 206 -3.27 -2.81 -13.34
CA ALA A 206 -2.73 -1.73 -14.17
C ALA A 206 -3.80 -0.69 -14.53
N LEU A 207 -5.02 -1.13 -14.79
CA LEU A 207 -6.16 -0.25 -15.04
C LEU A 207 -6.47 0.61 -13.81
N LEU A 208 -6.63 -0.02 -12.64
CA LEU A 208 -6.93 0.67 -11.38
C LEU A 208 -5.81 1.63 -10.96
N ASP A 209 -4.54 1.26 -11.13
CA ASP A 209 -3.38 2.12 -10.88
C ASP A 209 -3.46 3.38 -11.76
N GLY A 210 -3.75 3.22 -13.06
CA GLY A 210 -3.89 4.33 -13.99
C GLY A 210 -5.05 5.27 -13.65
N PHE A 211 -6.20 4.71 -13.24
CA PHE A 211 -7.33 5.49 -12.75
C PHE A 211 -6.99 6.26 -11.47
N HIS A 212 -6.29 5.63 -10.53
CA HIS A 212 -5.84 6.30 -9.30
C HIS A 212 -4.88 7.44 -9.57
N MET A 213 -3.88 7.26 -10.44
CA MET A 213 -2.95 8.33 -10.81
C MET A 213 -3.70 9.55 -11.38
N ARG A 214 -4.69 9.31 -12.26
CA ARG A 214 -5.54 10.39 -12.80
C ARG A 214 -6.42 11.03 -11.75
N TRP A 215 -6.97 10.23 -10.84
CA TRP A 215 -7.79 10.74 -9.75
C TRP A 215 -6.99 11.65 -8.81
N ILE A 216 -5.79 11.23 -8.41
CA ILE A 216 -4.86 12.01 -7.59
C ILE A 216 -4.51 13.34 -8.26
N ALA A 217 -4.31 13.33 -9.58
CA ALA A 217 -4.02 14.53 -10.37
C ALA A 217 -5.25 15.44 -10.60
N GLY A 218 -6.44 15.09 -10.09
CA GLY A 218 -7.63 15.91 -10.17
C GLY A 218 -8.32 15.91 -11.54
N HIS A 219 -8.15 14.86 -12.34
CA HIS A 219 -8.89 14.74 -13.60
C HIS A 219 -10.40 14.63 -13.37
N SER A 220 -11.18 15.42 -14.11
CA SER A 220 -12.64 15.55 -13.93
C SER A 220 -13.47 14.42 -14.54
N ASN A 221 -12.92 13.65 -15.49
CA ASN A 221 -13.69 12.68 -16.29
C ASN A 221 -13.40 11.24 -15.84
N LEU A 222 -13.67 10.94 -14.57
CA LEU A 222 -13.46 9.61 -13.98
C LEU A 222 -14.72 9.00 -13.36
N GLU A 223 -15.82 9.76 -13.36
CA GLU A 223 -17.14 9.29 -12.93
C GLU A 223 -17.74 8.34 -13.97
N ASP A 224 -18.64 7.48 -13.52
CA ASP A 224 -19.38 6.60 -14.40
C ASP A 224 -20.40 7.38 -15.25
N PRO A 225 -20.31 7.36 -16.59
CA PRO A 225 -21.25 8.08 -17.46
C PRO A 225 -22.68 7.51 -17.42
N GLU A 226 -22.87 6.27 -16.96
CA GLU A 226 -24.21 5.69 -16.80
C GLU A 226 -24.93 6.19 -15.54
N GLY A 227 -24.18 6.80 -14.60
CA GLY A 227 -24.74 7.40 -13.38
C GLY A 227 -25.33 6.40 -12.41
N GLU A 228 -24.94 5.12 -12.47
CA GLU A 228 -25.42 4.09 -11.57
C GLU A 228 -24.75 4.22 -10.19
N ASP A 229 -25.57 4.21 -9.13
CA ASP A 229 -25.08 4.34 -7.76
C ASP A 229 -24.06 3.24 -7.42
N GLY A 230 -22.90 3.66 -6.91
CA GLY A 230 -21.83 2.74 -6.50
C GLY A 230 -20.95 2.24 -7.65
N TRP A 231 -21.11 2.76 -8.87
CA TRP A 231 -20.21 2.51 -9.99
C TRP A 231 -19.25 3.68 -10.23
N SER A 232 -18.08 3.35 -10.76
CA SER A 232 -17.11 4.32 -11.25
C SER A 232 -16.66 3.90 -12.64
N LEU A 233 -16.07 4.82 -13.41
CA LEU A 233 -15.49 4.46 -14.69
C LEU A 233 -14.41 3.38 -14.56
N ALA A 234 -13.68 3.38 -13.43
CA ALA A 234 -12.66 2.39 -13.12
C ALA A 234 -13.25 0.98 -12.92
N THR A 235 -14.28 0.87 -12.07
CA THR A 235 -14.91 -0.43 -11.78
C THR A 235 -15.72 -0.96 -12.97
N ARG A 236 -16.37 -0.09 -13.74
CA ARG A 236 -17.05 -0.45 -14.99
C ARG A 236 -16.07 -1.01 -16.02
N ALA A 237 -14.94 -0.32 -16.23
CA ALA A 237 -13.92 -0.82 -17.13
C ALA A 237 -13.30 -2.15 -16.67
N ALA A 238 -13.12 -2.35 -15.36
CA ALA A 238 -12.65 -3.62 -14.81
C ALA A 238 -13.65 -4.77 -15.05
N VAL A 239 -14.95 -4.51 -14.89
CA VAL A 239 -16.02 -5.48 -15.22
C VAL A 239 -16.01 -5.84 -16.70
N MET A 240 -15.81 -4.86 -17.61
CA MET A 240 -15.68 -5.13 -19.04
C MET A 240 -14.46 -5.99 -19.37
N VAL A 241 -13.32 -5.75 -18.71
CA VAL A 241 -12.12 -6.59 -18.85
C VAL A 241 -12.39 -8.01 -18.35
N PHE A 242 -13.06 -8.15 -17.21
CA PHE A 242 -13.42 -9.45 -16.65
C PHE A 242 -14.33 -10.24 -17.60
N ASP A 243 -15.39 -9.60 -18.12
CA ASP A 243 -16.31 -10.21 -19.10
C ASP A 243 -15.56 -10.70 -20.34
N GLN A 244 -14.66 -9.87 -20.87
CA GLN A 244 -13.90 -10.20 -22.06
C GLN A 244 -12.92 -11.37 -21.86
N TYR A 245 -12.37 -11.53 -20.66
CA TYR A 245 -11.37 -12.55 -20.34
C TYR A 245 -11.99 -13.85 -19.87
N THR A 246 -13.30 -13.88 -19.61
CA THR A 246 -13.98 -15.03 -19.02
C THR A 246 -15.10 -15.54 -19.93
N GLU A 247 -15.57 -16.75 -19.63
CA GLU A 247 -16.70 -17.38 -20.27
C GLU A 247 -17.35 -18.40 -19.33
N PRO A 248 -18.59 -18.83 -19.58
CA PRO A 248 -19.20 -19.92 -18.82
C PRO A 248 -18.33 -21.18 -18.82
N ALA A 249 -18.27 -21.84 -17.66
CA ALA A 249 -17.49 -23.06 -17.45
C ALA A 249 -17.98 -24.24 -18.32
#